data_AF-A0A974XGP3-F1
#
_entry.id   AF-A0A974XGP3-F1
#
_cell.length_a   1.000
_cell.length_b   1.000
_cell.length_c   1.000
_cell.angle_alpha   90.00
_cell.angle_beta   90.00
_cell.angle_gamma   90.00
#
_symmetry.space_group_name_H-M   'P 1'
#
loop_
_entity.id
_entity.type
_entity.pdbx_description
1 polymer ?
#
loop_
_entity_poly.entity_id
_entity_poly.type
_entity_poly.pdbx_seq_one_letter_code
_entity_poly.pdbx_strand_id
1 'polypeptide(L)'
;MNLHKLILTNNACFKAGKTITPKGIMVHSTGANNPNLKRYVGPDDGLLGKNPYNNHWNQYKPGGRSVCTHGFIGKLADGSIATYQTLPWNHRGWHAGGSANDTHIGFEICEDDLTNAAYFLAVYKEAAELCVYLCKKYGFTEKDIICHSEGAKKGIASNHADIMHWFPKHGKSMGTFRAEVKAALESETQSFEIGDVVFIKQSATRYYPGGPTIPDWVKESYHKITGILYAGKEVVKGGKPCVLLGKKINKKTGEETAGILTWTAVDELTLVESDDDTTGDGKYYKVQVGAFSKQENAENLVKELTKAGFKSYITYE
;
A
#
# COMPACT_ATOMS: atom_id res chain seq x y z
N MET A 1 -0.76 -7.28 4.02
CA MET A 1 -1.29 -6.67 5.24
C MET A 1 -2.43 -7.53 5.73
N ASN A 2 -2.39 -7.94 6.99
CA ASN A 2 -3.45 -8.71 7.64
C ASN A 2 -4.32 -7.76 8.50
N LEU A 3 -5.20 -7.00 7.86
CA LEU A 3 -6.00 -5.95 8.48
C LEU A 3 -7.38 -6.46 8.93
N HIS A 4 -7.63 -6.38 10.24
CA HIS A 4 -8.92 -6.60 10.86
C HIS A 4 -9.50 -5.31 11.43
N LYS A 5 -10.78 -5.33 11.81
CA LYS A 5 -11.48 -4.19 12.38
C LYS A 5 -12.17 -4.59 13.67
N LEU A 6 -11.85 -3.89 14.75
CA LEU A 6 -12.53 -4.01 16.04
C LEU A 6 -12.53 -2.64 16.71
N ILE A 7 -13.61 -1.89 16.50
CA ILE A 7 -13.73 -0.51 16.98
C ILE A 7 -13.98 -0.48 18.48
N LEU A 8 -13.22 0.36 19.20
CA LEU A 8 -13.25 0.46 20.67
C LEU A 8 -14.43 1.33 21.13
N THR A 9 -15.66 0.87 20.88
CA THR A 9 -16.90 1.62 21.13
C THR A 9 -17.14 2.01 22.59
N ASN A 10 -16.51 1.32 23.54
CA ASN A 10 -16.60 1.66 24.97
C ASN A 10 -15.65 2.79 25.39
N ASN A 11 -14.62 3.08 24.60
CA ASN A 11 -13.60 4.07 24.93
C ASN A 11 -14.15 5.50 24.90
N ALA A 12 -13.80 6.33 25.89
CA ALA A 12 -14.25 7.71 25.97
C ALA A 12 -13.86 8.55 24.73
N CYS A 13 -12.72 8.25 24.10
CA CYS A 13 -12.27 8.88 22.85
C CYS A 13 -13.26 8.61 21.70
N PHE A 14 -13.68 7.35 21.52
CA PHE A 14 -14.68 6.99 20.52
C PHE A 14 -16.01 7.68 20.81
N LYS A 15 -16.48 7.61 22.06
CA LYS A 15 -17.74 8.22 22.52
C LYS A 15 -17.77 9.74 22.37
N ALA A 16 -16.62 10.40 22.42
CA ALA A 16 -16.53 11.85 22.18
C ALA A 16 -16.93 12.24 20.75
N GLY A 17 -16.91 11.31 19.78
CA GLY A 17 -17.49 11.51 18.44
C GLY A 17 -16.80 12.58 17.59
N LYS A 18 -15.60 13.04 17.97
CA LYS A 18 -14.87 14.08 17.24
C LYS A 18 -14.17 13.48 16.03
N THR A 19 -14.20 14.19 14.91
CA THR A 19 -13.54 13.81 13.66
C THR A 19 -12.40 14.75 13.30
N ILE A 20 -11.51 14.30 12.43
CA ILE A 20 -10.42 15.06 11.83
C ILE A 20 -10.48 14.94 10.31
N THR A 21 -9.82 15.88 9.61
CA THR A 21 -9.36 15.65 8.24
C THR A 21 -7.91 15.19 8.34
N PRO A 22 -7.62 13.89 8.11
CA PRO A 22 -6.26 13.38 8.21
C PRO A 22 -5.28 14.16 7.30
N LYS A 23 -4.11 14.49 7.84
CA LYS A 23 -3.00 15.18 7.16
C LYS A 23 -1.68 14.41 7.25
N GLY A 24 -1.67 13.25 7.90
CA GLY A 24 -0.47 12.45 8.07
C GLY A 24 -0.69 11.23 8.96
N ILE A 25 0.38 10.48 9.17
CA ILE A 25 0.40 9.23 9.94
C ILE A 25 1.42 9.37 11.06
N MET A 26 1.06 8.94 12.27
CA MET A 26 1.96 8.90 13.42
C MET A 26 2.22 7.45 13.85
N VAL A 27 3.46 7.01 13.69
CA VAL A 27 3.92 5.67 14.07
C VAL A 27 4.31 5.67 15.55
N HIS A 28 3.68 4.81 16.33
CA HIS A 28 3.98 4.60 17.74
C HIS A 28 4.47 3.18 18.02
N SER A 29 5.03 2.98 19.21
CA SER A 29 5.19 1.65 19.78
C SER A 29 4.79 1.67 21.26
N THR A 30 4.27 0.53 21.72
CA THR A 30 3.51 0.46 22.98
C THR A 30 4.32 0.74 24.26
N GLY A 31 5.65 0.78 24.18
CA GLY A 31 6.55 1.02 25.31
C GLY A 31 6.53 -0.08 26.38
N ALA A 32 6.03 -1.28 26.04
CA ALA A 32 5.91 -2.37 26.98
C ALA A 32 6.19 -3.70 26.30
N ASN A 33 7.04 -4.52 26.92
CA ASN A 33 7.38 -5.87 26.48
C ASN A 33 6.16 -6.80 26.56
N ASN A 34 5.32 -6.73 25.53
CA ASN A 34 4.20 -7.62 25.27
C ASN A 34 3.80 -7.52 23.79
N PRO A 35 4.15 -8.52 22.98
CA PRO A 35 3.92 -8.48 21.55
C PRO A 35 2.47 -8.80 21.15
N ASN A 36 1.59 -9.15 22.11
CA ASN A 36 0.28 -9.73 21.80
C ASN A 36 -0.82 -8.66 21.70
N LEU A 37 -1.56 -8.66 20.59
CA LEU A 37 -2.67 -7.73 20.35
C LEU A 37 -3.74 -7.80 21.43
N LYS A 38 -4.05 -9.00 21.95
CA LYS A 38 -5.06 -9.23 22.99
C LYS A 38 -4.87 -8.39 24.25
N ARG A 39 -3.65 -7.91 24.55
CA ARG A 39 -3.40 -6.99 25.66
C ARG A 39 -4.08 -5.65 25.43
N TYR A 40 -4.12 -5.16 24.19
CA TYR A 40 -4.53 -3.81 23.85
C TYR A 40 -5.88 -3.78 23.11
N VAL A 41 -6.20 -4.81 22.34
CA VAL A 41 -7.41 -4.94 21.55
C VAL A 41 -8.34 -5.97 22.18
N GLY A 42 -9.62 -5.65 22.28
CA GLY A 42 -10.63 -6.55 22.83
C GLY A 42 -12.05 -6.02 22.66
N PRO A 43 -13.08 -6.84 22.88
CA PRO A 43 -13.01 -8.22 23.38
C PRO A 43 -12.41 -9.21 22.37
N ASP A 44 -12.12 -10.43 22.82
CA ASP A 44 -11.66 -11.51 21.95
C ASP A 44 -12.72 -11.80 20.86
N ASP A 45 -12.27 -11.81 19.61
CA ASP A 45 -13.06 -12.05 18.41
C ASP A 45 -12.83 -13.44 17.81
N GLY A 46 -12.09 -14.30 18.52
CA GLY A 46 -11.68 -15.63 18.07
C GLY A 46 -10.27 -15.67 17.47
N LEU A 47 -9.69 -14.51 17.13
CA LEU A 47 -8.32 -14.40 16.60
C LEU A 47 -7.34 -13.88 17.67
N LEU A 48 -7.80 -12.94 18.51
CA LEU A 48 -6.98 -12.32 19.55
C LEU A 48 -6.63 -13.31 20.67
N GLY A 49 -7.58 -14.17 21.03
CA GLY A 49 -7.49 -15.10 22.15
C GLY A 49 -7.73 -14.45 23.51
N LYS A 50 -7.87 -15.29 24.54
CA LYS A 50 -8.23 -14.87 25.91
C LYS A 50 -7.23 -13.86 26.49
N ASN A 51 -7.74 -12.70 26.91
CA ASN A 51 -7.02 -11.72 27.75
C ASN A 51 -7.42 -11.90 29.24
N PRO A 52 -6.61 -12.60 30.06
CA PRO A 52 -6.95 -12.86 31.46
C PRO A 52 -6.92 -11.60 32.33
N TYR A 53 -6.22 -10.55 31.91
CA TYR A 53 -6.06 -9.31 32.70
C TYR A 53 -7.10 -8.25 32.37
N ASN A 54 -7.94 -8.48 31.34
CA ASN A 54 -8.95 -7.55 30.86
C ASN A 54 -8.42 -6.10 30.78
N ASN A 55 -7.22 -5.92 30.22
CA ASN A 55 -6.50 -4.65 30.17
C ASN A 55 -6.48 -4.01 28.77
N HIS A 56 -7.36 -4.49 27.88
CA HIS A 56 -7.57 -3.94 26.54
C HIS A 56 -8.14 -2.53 26.57
N TRP A 57 -7.99 -1.78 25.48
CA TRP A 57 -8.35 -0.38 25.39
C TRP A 57 -9.83 -0.11 25.09
N ASN A 58 -10.63 -1.14 24.84
CA ASN A 58 -12.09 -1.04 24.73
C ASN A 58 -12.78 -0.89 26.10
N GLN A 59 -12.34 0.11 26.86
CA GLN A 59 -12.83 0.50 28.18
C GLN A 59 -12.94 2.01 28.22
N TYR A 60 -13.80 2.57 29.07
CA TYR A 60 -14.03 4.01 29.10
C TYR A 60 -12.75 4.83 29.28
N LYS A 61 -11.89 4.44 30.22
CA LYS A 61 -10.53 4.99 30.41
C LYS A 61 -9.56 3.86 30.74
N PRO A 62 -8.84 3.27 29.76
CA PRO A 62 -8.00 2.10 29.98
C PRO A 62 -6.84 2.41 30.94
N GLY A 63 -6.82 1.74 32.10
CA GLY A 63 -5.89 2.03 33.19
C GLY A 63 -6.00 3.46 33.72
N GLY A 64 -7.20 4.05 33.67
CA GLY A 64 -7.45 5.43 34.14
C GLY A 64 -6.97 6.53 33.19
N ARG A 65 -6.45 6.18 32.00
CA ARG A 65 -5.83 7.11 31.06
C ARG A 65 -6.79 7.55 29.96
N SER A 66 -6.59 8.77 29.46
CA SER A 66 -7.26 9.31 28.27
C SER A 66 -6.45 8.98 27.02
N VAL A 67 -6.50 7.71 26.59
CA VAL A 67 -5.74 7.22 25.43
C VAL A 67 -6.61 6.42 24.49
N CYS A 68 -6.40 6.61 23.18
CA CYS A 68 -6.96 5.78 22.13
C CYS A 68 -6.24 6.07 20.80
N THR A 69 -5.85 5.02 20.09
CA THR A 69 -5.18 5.09 18.79
C THR A 69 -6.05 4.48 17.70
N HIS A 70 -5.73 4.71 16.43
CA HIS A 70 -6.55 4.23 15.31
C HIS A 70 -6.27 2.77 14.94
N GLY A 71 -5.11 2.25 15.29
CA GLY A 71 -4.86 0.83 15.18
C GLY A 71 -3.72 0.30 16.03
N PHE A 72 -3.65 -1.03 16.12
CA PHE A 72 -2.58 -1.76 16.77
C PHE A 72 -2.00 -2.81 15.81
N ILE A 73 -0.70 -3.05 15.89
CA ILE A 73 0.01 -4.09 15.15
C ILE A 73 0.70 -5.02 16.15
N GLY A 74 0.54 -6.34 16.01
CA GLY A 74 1.16 -7.31 16.90
C GLY A 74 0.71 -8.74 16.64
N LYS A 75 0.98 -9.65 17.59
CA LYS A 75 0.66 -11.08 17.48
C LYS A 75 -0.82 -11.38 17.76
N LEU A 76 -1.41 -12.22 16.91
CA LEU A 76 -2.63 -12.99 17.16
C LEU A 76 -2.36 -14.20 18.07
N ALA A 77 -3.42 -14.91 18.46
CA ALA A 77 -3.32 -16.10 19.30
C ALA A 77 -2.50 -17.24 18.66
N ASP A 78 -2.52 -17.35 17.33
CA ASP A 78 -1.74 -18.33 16.56
C ASP A 78 -0.28 -17.91 16.31
N GLY A 79 0.11 -16.71 16.79
CA GLY A 79 1.44 -16.14 16.62
C GLY A 79 1.68 -15.37 15.32
N SER A 80 0.72 -15.36 14.39
CA SER A 80 0.78 -14.52 13.19
C SER A 80 0.68 -13.03 13.53
N ILE A 81 1.18 -12.17 12.64
CA ILE A 81 1.10 -10.71 12.80
C ILE A 81 -0.16 -10.19 12.12
N ALA A 82 -0.84 -9.26 12.79
CA ALA A 82 -2.00 -8.58 12.25
C ALA A 82 -2.03 -7.11 12.62
N THR A 83 -2.78 -6.35 11.84
CA THR A 83 -3.21 -4.98 12.15
C THR A 83 -4.68 -5.00 12.57
N TYR A 84 -5.01 -4.32 13.66
CA TYR A 84 -6.40 -4.06 14.06
C TYR A 84 -6.72 -2.58 13.98
N GLN A 85 -7.69 -2.21 13.15
CA GLN A 85 -8.29 -0.88 13.19
C GLN A 85 -9.20 -0.77 14.42
N THR A 86 -8.86 0.14 15.33
CA THR A 86 -9.52 0.36 16.62
C THR A 86 -10.32 1.67 16.72
N LEU A 87 -10.11 2.60 15.79
CA LEU A 87 -10.97 3.76 15.57
C LEU A 87 -11.20 3.95 14.05
N PRO A 88 -12.31 4.59 13.63
CA PRO A 88 -12.40 5.10 12.26
C PRO A 88 -11.18 5.98 11.95
N TRP A 89 -10.60 5.84 10.75
CA TRP A 89 -9.36 6.55 10.38
C TRP A 89 -9.50 8.08 10.36
N ASN A 90 -10.71 8.61 10.26
CA ASN A 90 -11.02 10.04 10.35
C ASN A 90 -11.56 10.46 11.73
N HIS A 91 -11.52 9.57 12.72
CA HIS A 91 -11.86 9.91 14.11
C HIS A 91 -10.69 10.68 14.74
N ARG A 92 -10.97 11.57 15.69
CA ARG A 92 -9.92 12.26 16.44
C ARG A 92 -9.39 11.37 17.55
N GLY A 93 -8.27 10.69 17.32
CA GLY A 93 -7.60 9.89 18.34
C GLY A 93 -7.06 10.69 19.52
N TRP A 94 -6.79 10.00 20.63
CA TRP A 94 -6.09 10.54 21.81
C TRP A 94 -4.76 9.78 21.95
N HIS A 95 -3.84 9.99 21.00
CA HIS A 95 -2.60 9.19 20.87
C HIS A 95 -1.33 10.03 20.99
N ALA A 96 -1.33 11.27 20.52
CA ALA A 96 -0.13 12.09 20.40
C ALA A 96 0.14 13.02 21.60
N GLY A 97 -0.83 13.24 22.49
CA GLY A 97 -0.67 14.20 23.60
C GLY A 97 -0.44 15.66 23.15
N GLY A 98 -0.85 16.04 21.92
CA GLY A 98 -0.69 17.37 21.36
C GLY A 98 -1.60 17.63 20.15
N SER A 99 -1.32 18.69 19.39
CA SER A 99 -2.12 19.10 18.20
C SER A 99 -2.11 18.07 17.06
N ALA A 100 -1.18 17.11 17.06
CA ALA A 100 -1.21 15.99 16.15
C ALA A 100 -2.48 15.11 16.31
N ASN A 101 -3.15 15.11 17.47
CA ASN A 101 -4.44 14.45 17.64
C ASN A 101 -5.53 15.01 16.70
N ASP A 102 -5.39 16.26 16.27
CA ASP A 102 -6.34 16.94 15.38
C ASP A 102 -6.02 16.75 13.90
N THR A 103 -4.95 16.02 13.56
CA THR A 103 -4.43 15.95 12.18
C THR A 103 -3.87 14.59 11.76
N HIS A 104 -3.39 13.75 12.68
CA HIS A 104 -2.66 12.53 12.32
C HIS A 104 -3.46 11.26 12.66
N ILE A 105 -3.28 10.25 11.83
CA ILE A 105 -3.70 8.89 12.11
C ILE A 105 -2.57 8.20 12.91
N GLY A 106 -2.74 8.08 14.22
CA GLY A 106 -1.87 7.27 15.07
C GLY A 106 -2.16 5.77 15.01
N PHE A 107 -1.11 4.93 15.02
CA PHE A 107 -1.20 3.49 15.33
C PHE A 107 -0.02 3.02 16.19
N GLU A 108 -0.22 1.96 16.95
CA GLU A 108 0.73 1.40 17.93
C GLU A 108 1.30 0.06 17.45
N ILE A 109 2.63 -0.09 17.48
CA ILE A 109 3.29 -1.38 17.29
C ILE A 109 3.55 -2.02 18.66
N CYS A 110 3.01 -3.22 18.89
CA CYS A 110 3.24 -3.98 20.13
C CYS A 110 4.72 -4.35 20.24
N GLU A 111 5.36 -4.03 21.35
CA GLU A 111 6.79 -4.30 21.56
C GLU A 111 7.01 -5.70 22.14
N ASP A 112 8.10 -6.34 21.76
CA ASP A 112 8.72 -7.41 22.53
C ASP A 112 9.72 -6.81 23.54
N ASP A 113 10.78 -7.55 23.89
CA ASP A 113 11.89 -7.02 24.70
C ASP A 113 12.88 -6.15 23.90
N LEU A 114 12.51 -5.77 22.67
CA LEU A 114 13.30 -5.00 21.71
C LEU A 114 14.47 -5.75 21.08
N THR A 115 14.54 -7.07 21.22
CA THR A 115 15.69 -7.86 20.76
C THR A 115 15.36 -8.88 19.67
N ASN A 116 14.10 -9.29 19.49
CA ASN A 116 13.74 -10.31 18.52
C ASN A 116 13.67 -9.73 17.10
N ALA A 117 14.75 -9.91 16.34
CA ALA A 117 14.84 -9.43 14.96
C ALA A 117 13.75 -10.00 14.03
N ALA A 118 13.36 -11.26 14.19
CA ALA A 118 12.33 -11.87 13.34
C ALA A 118 10.94 -11.27 13.60
N TYR A 119 10.60 -11.07 14.88
CA TYR A 119 9.37 -10.38 15.25
C TYR A 119 9.37 -8.93 14.76
N PHE A 120 10.46 -8.21 15.02
CA PHE A 120 10.64 -6.83 14.55
C PHE A 120 10.41 -6.71 13.04
N LEU A 121 11.08 -7.53 12.23
CA LEU A 121 10.91 -7.49 10.78
C LEU A 121 9.47 -7.74 10.35
N ALA A 122 8.77 -8.65 11.02
CA ALA A 122 7.38 -8.96 10.71
C ALA A 122 6.43 -7.79 11.02
N VAL A 123 6.54 -7.16 12.19
CA VAL A 123 5.72 -5.98 12.53
C VAL A 123 6.13 -4.71 11.79
N TYR A 124 7.42 -4.57 11.47
CA TYR A 124 7.95 -3.48 10.65
C TYR A 124 7.36 -3.53 9.23
N LYS A 125 7.34 -4.72 8.62
CA LYS A 125 6.70 -4.94 7.32
C LYS A 125 5.21 -4.62 7.37
N GLU A 126 4.48 -5.18 8.34
CA GLU A 126 3.04 -4.92 8.49
C GLU A 126 2.75 -3.41 8.70
N ALA A 127 3.59 -2.71 9.47
CA ALA A 127 3.48 -1.27 9.67
C ALA A 127 3.73 -0.46 8.38
N ALA A 128 4.72 -0.86 7.57
CA ALA A 128 4.98 -0.22 6.28
C ALA A 128 3.79 -0.43 5.33
N GLU A 129 3.22 -1.63 5.28
CA GLU A 129 2.05 -1.93 4.45
C GLU A 129 0.80 -1.15 4.90
N LEU A 130 0.59 -0.97 6.22
CA LEU A 130 -0.47 -0.11 6.74
C LEU A 130 -0.27 1.35 6.32
N CYS A 131 0.96 1.86 6.39
CA CYS A 131 1.28 3.20 5.93
C CYS A 131 0.99 3.36 4.43
N VAL A 132 1.39 2.40 3.58
CA VAL A 132 1.06 2.41 2.14
C VAL A 132 -0.45 2.44 1.91
N TYR A 133 -1.21 1.61 2.63
CA TYR A 133 -2.68 1.59 2.56
C TYR A 133 -3.28 2.96 2.90
N LEU A 134 -2.83 3.58 4.00
CA LEU A 134 -3.33 4.88 4.43
C LEU A 134 -2.90 6.01 3.49
N CYS A 135 -1.67 5.98 2.97
CA CYS A 135 -1.19 6.92 1.97
C CYS A 135 -2.06 6.87 0.71
N LYS A 136 -2.33 5.69 0.16
CA LYS A 136 -3.22 5.53 -1.00
C LYS A 136 -4.65 6.02 -0.70
N LYS A 137 -5.17 5.72 0.49
CA LYS A 137 -6.54 6.10 0.90
C LYS A 137 -6.75 7.60 1.02
N TYR A 138 -5.73 8.33 1.48
CA TYR A 138 -5.84 9.75 1.81
C TYR A 138 -5.00 10.66 0.91
N GLY A 139 -4.32 10.11 -0.11
CA GLY A 139 -3.44 10.86 -1.00
C GLY A 139 -2.18 11.37 -0.31
N PHE A 140 -1.71 10.69 0.74
CA PHE A 140 -0.45 11.04 1.40
C PHE A 140 0.76 10.46 0.67
N THR A 141 1.92 11.01 1.00
CA THR A 141 3.24 10.51 0.61
C THR A 141 3.98 9.97 1.82
N GLU A 142 5.16 9.39 1.60
CA GLU A 142 6.04 8.97 2.69
C GLU A 142 6.44 10.13 3.62
N LYS A 143 6.42 11.37 3.11
CA LYS A 143 6.82 12.57 3.87
C LYS A 143 5.83 12.93 4.97
N ASP A 144 4.59 12.46 4.85
CA ASP A 144 3.51 12.72 5.81
C ASP A 144 3.51 11.70 6.97
N ILE A 145 4.53 10.84 7.03
CA ILE A 145 4.71 9.81 8.06
C ILE A 145 5.79 10.26 9.04
N ILE A 146 5.40 10.38 10.31
CA ILE A 146 6.30 10.71 11.42
C ILE A 146 6.18 9.69 12.55
N CYS A 147 7.19 9.55 13.40
CA CYS A 147 7.01 8.88 14.70
C CYS A 147 6.67 9.89 15.81
N HIS A 148 6.30 9.41 16.99
CA HIS A 148 6.01 10.27 18.15
C HIS A 148 7.19 11.18 18.50
N SER A 149 8.41 10.65 18.50
CA SER A 149 9.63 11.45 18.76
C SER A 149 9.84 12.59 17.76
N GLU A 150 9.53 12.38 16.48
CA GLU A 150 9.56 13.45 15.47
C GLU A 150 8.42 14.46 15.69
N GLY A 151 7.23 14.00 16.10
CA GLY A 151 6.11 14.86 16.49
C GLY A 151 6.42 15.74 17.69
N ALA A 152 7.12 15.21 18.70
CA ALA A 152 7.58 15.94 19.88
C ALA A 152 8.57 17.04 19.48
N LYS A 153 9.55 16.71 18.62
CA LYS A 153 10.52 17.70 18.07
C LYS A 153 9.84 18.80 17.26
N LYS A 154 8.71 18.50 16.61
CA LYS A 154 7.88 19.47 15.88
C LYS A 154 6.95 20.29 16.79
N GLY A 155 6.88 20.00 18.10
CA GLY A 155 6.00 20.68 19.05
C GLY A 155 4.52 20.32 18.90
N ILE A 156 4.18 19.23 18.19
CA ILE A 156 2.79 18.80 17.94
C ILE A 156 2.38 17.56 18.73
N ALA A 157 3.31 16.96 19.48
CA ALA A 157 3.09 15.79 20.31
C ALA A 157 3.82 15.93 21.66
N SER A 158 3.41 15.13 22.65
CA SER A 158 4.08 15.04 23.94
C SER A 158 5.49 14.46 23.82
N ASN A 159 6.34 14.68 24.83
CA ASN A 159 7.75 14.27 24.81
C ASN A 159 7.94 12.76 25.03
N HIS A 160 7.54 11.95 24.04
CA HIS A 160 7.80 10.52 23.99
C HIS A 160 8.88 10.18 22.95
N ALA A 161 9.65 9.12 23.21
CA ALA A 161 10.78 8.72 22.37
C ALA A 161 10.44 7.63 21.34
N ASP A 162 9.23 7.05 21.38
CA ASP A 162 8.83 6.01 20.44
C ASP A 162 8.84 6.54 19.00
N ILE A 163 9.31 5.76 18.02
CA ILE A 163 9.84 4.39 18.09
C ILE A 163 11.39 4.33 18.17
N MET A 164 12.04 5.45 18.45
CA MET A 164 13.48 5.63 18.26
C MET A 164 14.34 4.91 19.30
N HIS A 165 13.75 4.40 20.38
CA HIS A 165 14.42 3.47 21.31
C HIS A 165 14.51 2.04 20.77
N TRP A 166 13.71 1.69 19.76
CA TRP A 166 13.58 0.33 19.24
C TRP A 166 14.13 0.16 17.83
N PHE A 167 13.64 0.92 16.86
CA PHE A 167 14.01 0.75 15.43
C PHE A 167 15.53 0.73 15.20
N PRO A 168 16.34 1.62 15.81
CA PRO A 168 17.79 1.61 15.63
C PRO A 168 18.49 0.34 16.11
N LYS A 169 17.92 -0.39 17.09
CA LYS A 169 18.47 -1.68 17.56
C LYS A 169 18.45 -2.75 16.48
N HIS A 170 17.60 -2.60 15.48
CA HIS A 170 17.48 -3.48 14.33
C HIS A 170 18.01 -2.85 13.03
N GLY A 171 18.85 -1.80 13.14
CA GLY A 171 19.44 -1.12 11.99
C GLY A 171 18.43 -0.34 11.13
N LYS A 172 17.25 -0.02 11.68
CA LYS A 172 16.21 0.78 11.01
C LYS A 172 16.08 2.16 11.63
N SER A 173 15.46 3.05 10.89
CA SER A 173 15.19 4.45 11.25
C SER A 173 13.89 4.90 10.60
N MET A 174 13.35 6.05 11.01
CA MET A 174 12.21 6.64 10.27
C MET A 174 12.57 7.01 8.82
N GLY A 175 13.83 7.32 8.53
CA GLY A 175 14.29 7.56 7.16
C GLY A 175 14.23 6.31 6.29
N THR A 176 14.74 5.17 6.79
CA THR A 176 14.64 3.89 6.09
C THR A 176 13.19 3.41 5.96
N PHE A 177 12.38 3.60 7.01
CA PHE A 177 10.95 3.27 6.98
C PHE A 177 10.18 4.04 5.90
N ARG A 178 10.38 5.37 5.83
CA ARG A 178 9.78 6.19 4.77
C ARG A 178 10.28 5.81 3.38
N ALA A 179 11.55 5.49 3.22
CA ALA A 179 12.09 5.05 1.93
C ALA A 179 11.43 3.74 1.44
N GLU A 180 11.19 2.79 2.35
CA GLU A 180 10.50 1.54 2.02
C GLU A 180 9.02 1.74 1.72
N VAL A 181 8.33 2.62 2.47
CA VAL A 181 6.95 3.01 2.15
C VAL A 181 6.88 3.69 0.79
N LYS A 182 7.80 4.61 0.49
CA LYS A 182 7.91 5.27 -0.82
C LYS A 182 8.08 4.24 -1.94
N ALA A 183 9.04 3.33 -1.80
CA ALA A 183 9.28 2.28 -2.78
C ALA A 183 8.03 1.41 -3.00
N ALA A 184 7.27 1.11 -1.94
CA ALA A 184 6.03 0.35 -2.04
C ALA A 184 4.83 1.17 -2.61
N LEU A 185 4.84 2.49 -2.46
CA LEU A 185 3.88 3.38 -3.11
C LEU A 185 4.16 3.51 -4.61
N GLU A 186 5.43 3.58 -4.98
CA GLU A 186 5.92 3.66 -6.36
C GLU A 186 5.91 2.30 -7.07
N SER A 187 5.91 1.20 -6.31
CA SER A 187 5.69 -0.13 -6.88
C SER A 187 4.22 -0.24 -7.30
N GLU A 188 3.96 0.05 -8.56
CA GLU A 188 2.75 -0.42 -9.22
C GLU A 188 2.79 -1.95 -9.18
N THR A 189 1.99 -2.54 -8.29
CA THR A 189 1.59 -3.93 -8.52
C THR A 189 0.62 -3.87 -9.68
N GLN A 190 1.18 -3.88 -10.90
CA GLN A 190 0.39 -3.86 -12.12
C GLN A 190 -0.48 -5.10 -12.09
N SER A 191 -1.76 -4.93 -11.79
CA SER A 191 -2.74 -6.01 -11.83
C SER A 191 -3.15 -6.19 -13.28
N PHE A 192 -3.16 -7.43 -13.74
CA PHE A 192 -3.60 -7.76 -15.08
C PHE A 192 -4.93 -8.52 -15.03
N GLU A 193 -5.76 -8.29 -16.02
CA GLU A 193 -7.03 -8.97 -16.25
C GLU A 193 -6.96 -9.92 -17.45
N ILE A 194 -7.91 -10.85 -17.54
CA ILE A 194 -8.07 -11.67 -18.74
C ILE A 194 -8.51 -10.74 -19.88
N GLY A 195 -7.79 -10.77 -20.99
CA GLY A 195 -8.04 -9.89 -22.14
C GLY A 195 -6.97 -8.82 -22.32
N ASP A 196 -6.23 -8.47 -21.25
CA ASP A 196 -5.15 -7.50 -21.32
C ASP A 196 -4.11 -7.91 -22.35
N VAL A 197 -3.70 -6.94 -23.15
CA VAL A 197 -2.59 -7.08 -24.10
C VAL A 197 -1.33 -6.57 -23.41
N VAL A 198 -0.27 -7.35 -23.46
CA VAL A 198 1.00 -7.06 -22.78
C VAL A 198 2.18 -7.29 -23.72
N PHE A 199 3.32 -6.69 -23.39
CA PHE A 199 4.60 -7.14 -23.89
C PHE A 199 5.51 -7.56 -22.75
N ILE A 200 6.40 -8.50 -23.05
CA ILE A 200 7.45 -8.90 -22.11
C ILE A 200 8.58 -7.87 -22.18
N LYS A 201 9.03 -7.36 -21.03
CA LYS A 201 10.12 -6.40 -20.93
C LYS A 201 11.36 -6.92 -21.65
N GLN A 202 12.07 -6.06 -22.37
CA GLN A 202 13.29 -6.46 -23.09
C GLN A 202 14.37 -7.02 -22.15
N SER A 203 14.43 -6.48 -20.93
CA SER A 203 15.32 -6.91 -19.85
C SER A 203 15.00 -8.29 -19.27
N ALA A 204 13.79 -8.82 -19.50
CA ALA A 204 13.37 -10.11 -18.95
C ALA A 204 14.17 -11.25 -19.59
N THR A 205 14.88 -12.05 -18.81
CA THR A 205 15.67 -13.19 -19.34
C THR A 205 14.94 -14.52 -19.21
N ARG A 206 14.01 -14.64 -18.25
CA ARG A 206 13.22 -15.84 -17.96
C ARG A 206 11.76 -15.45 -17.72
N TYR A 207 10.83 -16.36 -17.99
CA TYR A 207 9.41 -16.09 -17.77
C TYR A 207 9.06 -15.86 -16.30
N TYR A 208 9.83 -16.45 -15.40
CA TYR A 208 9.76 -16.25 -13.95
C TYR A 208 11.09 -16.71 -13.33
N PRO A 209 11.41 -16.33 -12.08
CA PRO A 209 12.64 -16.76 -11.43
C PRO A 209 12.79 -18.29 -11.39
N GLY A 210 13.92 -18.82 -11.88
CA GLY A 210 14.17 -20.26 -12.01
C GLY A 210 13.41 -20.96 -13.15
N GLY A 211 12.61 -20.23 -13.95
CA GLY A 211 11.87 -20.76 -15.09
C GLY A 211 12.67 -20.80 -16.39
N PRO A 212 12.05 -21.24 -17.51
CA PRO A 212 12.68 -21.26 -18.83
C PRO A 212 13.13 -19.87 -19.29
N THR A 213 14.19 -19.83 -20.10
CA THR A 213 14.66 -18.61 -20.76
C THR A 213 13.67 -18.16 -21.83
N ILE A 214 13.46 -16.85 -21.94
CA ILE A 214 12.54 -16.27 -22.93
C ILE A 214 13.26 -16.17 -24.27
N PRO A 215 12.79 -16.83 -25.34
CA PRO A 215 13.33 -16.65 -26.68
C PRO A 215 13.06 -15.23 -27.22
N ASP A 216 13.98 -14.68 -28.02
CA ASP A 216 13.89 -13.31 -28.53
C ASP A 216 12.59 -13.05 -29.33
N TRP A 217 12.19 -14.01 -30.18
CA TRP A 217 10.97 -13.91 -31.00
C TRP A 217 9.69 -13.71 -30.18
N VAL A 218 9.70 -14.11 -28.90
CA VAL A 218 8.56 -13.90 -27.99
C VAL A 218 8.45 -12.43 -27.60
N LYS A 219 9.57 -11.73 -27.40
CA LYS A 219 9.61 -10.30 -27.03
C LYS A 219 9.27 -9.37 -28.20
N GLU A 220 9.40 -9.87 -29.42
CA GLU A 220 9.06 -9.15 -30.64
C GLU A 220 7.55 -9.00 -30.84
N SER A 221 6.71 -9.76 -30.11
CA SER A 221 5.25 -9.76 -30.25
C SER A 221 4.55 -9.18 -29.03
N TYR A 222 3.29 -8.79 -29.20
CA TYR A 222 2.37 -8.61 -28.07
C TYR A 222 1.75 -9.95 -27.69
N HIS A 223 1.22 -10.05 -26.48
CA HIS A 223 0.58 -11.25 -25.96
C HIS A 223 -0.72 -10.88 -25.26
N LYS A 224 -1.75 -11.70 -25.40
CA LYS A 224 -2.99 -11.56 -24.64
C LYS A 224 -2.98 -12.47 -23.43
N ILE A 225 -3.37 -11.92 -22.29
CA ILE A 225 -3.58 -12.67 -21.07
C ILE A 225 -4.89 -13.46 -21.19
N THR A 226 -4.80 -14.76 -20.95
CA THR A 226 -5.93 -15.70 -21.09
C THR A 226 -6.27 -16.43 -19.80
N GLY A 227 -5.47 -16.24 -18.76
CA GLY A 227 -5.69 -16.86 -17.46
C GLY A 227 -4.91 -16.15 -16.38
N ILE A 228 -5.59 -15.83 -15.29
CA ILE A 228 -5.00 -15.22 -14.09
C ILE A 228 -5.10 -16.18 -12.88
N LEU A 229 -5.88 -17.26 -13.02
CA LEU A 229 -6.05 -18.33 -12.03
C LEU A 229 -5.85 -19.70 -12.68
N TYR A 230 -5.43 -20.67 -11.87
CA TYR A 230 -5.45 -22.08 -12.21
C TYR A 230 -6.20 -22.85 -11.12
N ALA A 231 -7.24 -23.59 -11.49
CA ALA A 231 -8.13 -24.28 -10.55
C ALA A 231 -8.66 -23.37 -9.42
N GLY A 232 -8.99 -22.12 -9.76
CA GLY A 232 -9.52 -21.12 -8.83
C GLY A 232 -8.49 -20.48 -7.89
N LYS A 233 -7.18 -20.73 -8.08
CA LYS A 233 -6.10 -20.17 -7.26
C LYS A 233 -5.14 -19.34 -8.09
N GLU A 234 -4.57 -18.31 -7.48
CA GLU A 234 -3.48 -17.53 -8.08
C GLU A 234 -2.28 -18.45 -8.39
N VAL A 235 -1.63 -18.16 -9.52
CA VAL A 235 -0.46 -18.92 -9.94
C VAL A 235 0.79 -18.18 -9.51
N VAL A 236 1.57 -18.79 -8.63
CA VAL A 236 2.87 -18.28 -8.20
C VAL A 236 3.97 -19.21 -8.70
N LYS A 237 4.92 -18.69 -9.48
CA LYS A 237 6.10 -19.43 -9.95
C LYS A 237 7.36 -18.65 -9.63
N GLY A 238 8.40 -19.34 -9.15
CA GLY A 238 9.64 -18.66 -8.74
C GLY A 238 9.43 -17.63 -7.61
N GLY A 239 8.39 -17.79 -6.80
CA GLY A 239 8.00 -16.82 -5.76
C GLY A 239 7.31 -15.55 -6.28
N LYS A 240 6.94 -15.49 -7.57
CA LYS A 240 6.30 -14.34 -8.20
C LYS A 240 4.89 -14.69 -8.72
N PRO A 241 3.90 -13.80 -8.57
CA PRO A 241 2.60 -13.98 -9.20
C PRO A 241 2.75 -13.99 -10.72
N CYS A 242 2.02 -14.86 -11.39
CA CYS A 242 2.11 -15.10 -12.82
C CYS A 242 0.75 -15.09 -13.50
N VAL A 243 0.74 -14.70 -14.76
CA VAL A 243 -0.43 -14.73 -15.67
C VAL A 243 -0.12 -15.56 -16.91
N LEU A 244 -1.15 -16.16 -17.52
CA LEU A 244 -1.03 -17.05 -18.67
C LEU A 244 -1.12 -16.27 -19.99
N LEU A 245 -0.02 -16.25 -20.73
CA LEU A 245 0.03 -15.69 -22.08
C LEU A 245 -0.43 -16.74 -23.10
N GLY A 246 -1.71 -16.68 -23.49
CA GLY A 246 -2.35 -17.72 -24.31
C GLY A 246 -2.64 -17.33 -25.75
N LYS A 247 -2.52 -16.04 -26.11
CA LYS A 247 -2.54 -15.57 -27.50
C LYS A 247 -1.32 -14.71 -27.79
N LYS A 248 -0.84 -14.79 -29.02
CA LYS A 248 0.19 -13.91 -29.56
C LYS A 248 -0.49 -12.92 -30.50
N ILE A 249 -0.14 -11.65 -30.39
CA ILE A 249 -0.66 -10.56 -31.23
C ILE A 249 0.52 -9.96 -32.01
N ASN A 250 0.36 -9.86 -33.33
CA ASN A 250 1.35 -9.21 -34.18
C ASN A 250 1.31 -7.69 -33.96
N LYS A 251 2.46 -7.08 -33.62
CA LYS A 251 2.55 -5.64 -33.32
C LYS A 251 2.18 -4.72 -34.50
N LYS A 252 2.31 -5.21 -35.75
CA LYS A 252 2.03 -4.42 -36.96
C LYS A 252 0.60 -4.59 -37.46
N THR A 253 0.08 -5.81 -37.42
CA THR A 253 -1.21 -6.14 -38.04
C THR A 253 -2.35 -6.29 -37.03
N GLY A 254 -2.04 -6.39 -35.73
CA GLY A 254 -3.03 -6.70 -34.70
C GLY A 254 -3.56 -8.13 -34.76
N GLU A 255 -3.06 -8.96 -35.68
CA GLU A 255 -3.55 -10.33 -35.89
C GLU A 255 -3.26 -11.21 -34.68
N GLU A 256 -4.31 -11.88 -34.19
CA GLU A 256 -4.23 -12.83 -33.09
C GLU A 256 -3.97 -14.26 -33.59
N THR A 257 -2.95 -14.88 -33.03
CA THR A 257 -2.55 -16.26 -33.32
C THR A 257 -2.42 -17.07 -32.03
N ALA A 258 -2.17 -18.37 -32.15
CA ALA A 258 -1.93 -19.22 -30.99
C ALA A 258 -0.74 -18.68 -30.17
N GLY A 259 -0.95 -18.49 -28.87
CA GLY A 259 0.09 -17.96 -27.99
C GLY A 259 1.06 -19.04 -27.51
N ILE A 260 1.96 -18.61 -26.64
CA ILE A 260 3.01 -19.47 -26.06
C ILE A 260 2.48 -20.37 -24.92
N LEU A 261 1.23 -20.18 -24.48
CA LEU A 261 0.58 -20.90 -23.38
C LEU A 261 1.46 -21.03 -22.14
N THR A 262 2.13 -19.94 -21.76
CA THR A 262 3.15 -19.94 -20.71
C THR A 262 2.82 -18.94 -19.61
N TRP A 263 2.92 -19.39 -18.37
CA TRP A 263 2.79 -18.56 -17.17
C TRP A 263 4.02 -17.66 -17.04
N THR A 264 3.80 -16.35 -17.00
CA THR A 264 4.85 -15.33 -16.98
C THR A 264 4.65 -14.42 -15.76
N ALA A 265 5.73 -14.10 -15.06
CA ALA A 265 5.72 -13.25 -13.88
C ALA A 265 5.22 -11.86 -14.23
N VAL A 266 4.31 -11.34 -13.40
CA VAL A 266 3.63 -10.05 -13.59
C VAL A 266 4.65 -8.90 -13.69
N ASP A 267 5.73 -8.94 -12.92
CA ASP A 267 6.77 -7.91 -12.92
C ASP A 267 7.68 -7.94 -14.16
N GLU A 268 7.61 -8.96 -15.00
CA GLU A 268 8.29 -9.03 -16.30
C GLU A 268 7.44 -8.51 -17.46
N LEU A 269 6.19 -8.12 -17.18
CA LEU A 269 5.22 -7.66 -18.17
C LEU A 269 5.01 -6.15 -18.08
N THR A 270 4.61 -5.59 -19.21
CA THR A 270 4.12 -4.22 -19.32
C THR A 270 2.81 -4.25 -20.10
N LEU A 271 1.78 -3.59 -19.58
CA LEU A 271 0.50 -3.41 -20.29
C LEU A 271 0.73 -2.64 -21.60
N VAL A 272 0.16 -3.15 -22.67
CA VAL A 272 -0.02 -2.40 -23.92
C VAL A 272 -1.34 -1.67 -23.75
N GLU A 273 -1.25 -0.37 -23.50
CA GLU A 273 -2.45 0.47 -23.50
C GLU A 273 -3.08 0.38 -24.89
N SER A 274 -4.30 -0.15 -24.94
CA SER A 274 -5.10 -0.12 -26.14
C SER A 274 -5.43 1.33 -26.47
N ASP A 275 -5.19 1.75 -27.71
CA ASP A 275 -5.89 2.89 -28.31
C ASP A 275 -7.40 2.58 -28.52
N ASP A 276 -8.00 1.73 -27.68
CA ASP A 276 -9.42 1.38 -27.71
C ASP A 276 -10.27 2.51 -27.12
N ASP A 277 -10.48 3.51 -27.96
CA ASP A 277 -11.82 4.05 -28.17
C ASP A 277 -12.19 3.88 -29.65
N THR A 278 -11.92 2.70 -30.22
CA THR A 278 -12.34 2.34 -31.59
C THR A 278 -13.28 1.14 -31.67
N THR A 279 -13.82 0.70 -30.53
CA THR A 279 -15.05 -0.12 -30.49
C THR A 279 -16.27 0.75 -30.22
N GLY A 280 -16.44 1.77 -31.05
CA GLY A 280 -17.64 2.59 -31.12
C GLY A 280 -17.63 3.35 -32.43
N ASP A 281 -18.66 3.21 -33.25
CA ASP A 281 -18.90 3.95 -34.49
C ASP A 281 -19.23 5.44 -34.21
N GLY A 282 -18.51 6.05 -33.26
CA GLY A 282 -18.67 7.41 -32.79
C GLY A 282 -17.74 8.33 -33.55
N LYS A 283 -18.29 9.19 -34.41
CA LYS A 283 -17.56 10.37 -34.90
C LYS A 283 -17.26 11.29 -33.72
N TYR A 284 -16.01 11.34 -33.29
CA TYR A 284 -15.57 12.30 -32.29
C TYR A 284 -15.09 13.59 -32.95
N TYR A 285 -15.53 14.73 -32.41
CA TYR A 285 -14.97 16.03 -32.74
C TYR A 285 -13.74 16.28 -31.88
N LYS A 286 -12.66 16.75 -32.51
CA LYS A 286 -11.43 17.16 -31.82
C LYS A 286 -11.53 18.64 -31.47
N VAL A 287 -11.11 19.01 -30.26
CA VAL A 287 -11.01 20.40 -29.82
C VAL A 287 -9.53 20.78 -29.79
N GLN A 288 -9.15 21.79 -30.56
CA GLN A 288 -7.81 22.37 -30.48
C GLN A 288 -7.74 23.33 -29.29
N VAL A 289 -6.84 23.02 -28.36
CA VAL A 289 -6.67 23.73 -27.08
C VAL A 289 -5.47 24.69 -27.07
N GLY A 290 -4.68 24.71 -28.16
CA GLY A 290 -3.58 25.66 -28.33
C GLY A 290 -2.99 25.64 -29.75
N ALA A 291 -2.28 26.71 -30.10
CA ALA A 291 -1.48 26.84 -31.31
C ALA A 291 -0.21 27.61 -30.95
N PHE A 292 0.96 27.03 -31.22
CA PHE A 292 2.24 27.54 -30.71
C PHE A 292 3.29 27.60 -31.82
N SER A 293 4.02 28.72 -31.90
CA SER A 293 5.18 28.87 -32.79
C SER A 293 6.46 28.25 -32.23
N LYS A 294 6.44 27.77 -30.98
CA LYS A 294 7.55 27.08 -30.29
C LYS A 294 7.07 25.74 -29.76
N GLN A 295 7.77 24.67 -30.12
CA GLN A 295 7.45 23.29 -29.70
C GLN A 295 7.38 23.13 -28.18
N GLU A 296 8.31 23.74 -27.45
CA GLU A 296 8.37 23.68 -25.98
C GLU A 296 7.06 24.13 -25.31
N ASN A 297 6.38 25.13 -25.86
CA ASN A 297 5.11 25.61 -25.32
C ASN A 297 3.96 24.62 -25.55
N ALA A 298 3.96 23.95 -26.71
CA ALA A 298 3.00 22.89 -27.00
C ALA A 298 3.21 21.69 -26.08
N GLU A 299 4.46 21.31 -25.83
CA GLU A 299 4.82 20.22 -24.91
C GLU A 299 4.42 20.52 -23.46
N ASN A 300 4.57 21.78 -23.02
CA ASN A 300 4.15 22.20 -21.68
C ASN A 300 2.62 22.09 -21.51
N LEU A 301 1.84 22.53 -22.50
CA LEU A 301 0.38 22.40 -22.45
C LEU A 301 -0.05 20.92 -22.46
N VAL A 302 0.62 20.07 -23.26
CA VAL A 302 0.36 18.62 -23.24
C VAL A 302 0.59 18.04 -21.85
N LYS A 303 1.68 18.41 -21.16
CA LYS A 303 1.95 17.93 -19.79
C LYS A 303 0.85 18.34 -18.80
N GLU A 304 0.36 19.58 -18.90
CA GLU A 304 -0.73 20.07 -18.04
C GLU A 304 -2.04 19.33 -18.28
N LEU A 305 -2.42 19.15 -19.55
CA LEU A 305 -3.64 18.46 -19.93
C LEU A 305 -3.60 16.97 -19.58
N THR A 306 -2.47 16.30 -19.81
CA THR A 306 -2.26 14.91 -19.37
C THR A 306 -2.37 14.79 -17.85
N LYS A 307 -1.79 15.74 -17.10
CA LYS A 307 -1.93 15.77 -15.63
C LYS A 307 -3.38 16.01 -15.17
N ALA A 308 -4.16 16.75 -15.96
CA ALA A 308 -5.59 16.97 -15.73
C ALA A 308 -6.49 15.83 -16.26
N GLY A 309 -5.91 14.76 -16.83
CA GLY A 309 -6.62 13.57 -17.27
C GLY A 309 -7.12 13.60 -18.73
N PHE A 310 -6.67 14.56 -19.55
CA PHE A 310 -7.05 14.66 -20.96
C PHE A 310 -6.04 13.96 -21.88
N LYS A 311 -6.53 13.15 -22.83
CA LYS A 311 -5.71 12.60 -23.93
C LYS A 311 -5.29 13.75 -24.86
N SER A 312 -3.99 13.98 -24.94
CA SER A 312 -3.41 15.14 -25.62
C SER A 312 -2.36 14.72 -26.64
N TYR A 313 -2.31 15.38 -27.80
CA TYR A 313 -1.30 15.15 -28.82
C TYR A 313 -0.98 16.47 -29.55
N ILE A 314 0.24 16.57 -30.08
CA ILE A 314 0.69 17.72 -30.87
C ILE A 314 0.58 17.35 -32.34
N THR A 315 -0.11 18.17 -33.12
CA THR A 315 -0.09 18.12 -34.59
C THR A 315 0.82 19.22 -35.12
N TYR A 316 1.57 18.88 -36.17
CA TYR A 316 2.32 19.85 -36.95
C TYR A 316 1.49 20.16 -38.18
N GLU A 317 1.20 21.44 -38.40
CA GLU A 317 0.62 21.97 -39.63
C GLU A 317 1.69 22.75 -40.41
#